data_AF-A0A3B8R665-F1
#
_entry.id   AF-A0A3B8R665-F1
#
_cell.length_a   1.000
_cell.length_b   1.000
_cell.length_c   1.000
_cell.angle_alpha   90.00
_cell.angle_beta   90.00
_cell.angle_gamma   90.00
#
_symmetry.space_group_name_H-M   'P 1'
#
loop_
_entity.id
_entity.type
_entity.pdbx_description
1 polymer ?
#
loop_
_entity_poly.entity_id
_entity_poly.type
_entity_poly.pdbx_seq_one_letter_code
_entity_poly.pdbx_strand_id
1 'polypeptide(L)'
;MRVVGLRYIDFSTGRYGSGKKFQGVCLQFESEGNGTIYHAIFNAKLDRARSSEKGRARSALPGRQFRVTKKHAFYKFWLGVGLKLPPRLSSFHDYMGKLKPLVLTGEVSNEKNKLKNNSIRLMVVPSETVQTDKPQTQAVQEADNWHTKLPYKESTQGQYLSTYGPDQATGPVDYERSLKGNADSSKSIRWPKTYEELQRQSVEDWLLDYQGSGGKF
;
A
#
# COMPACT_ATOMS: atom_id res chain seq x y z
N MET A 1 -26.39 17.86 -7.55
CA MET A 1 -26.78 17.18 -8.81
C MET A 1 -26.17 15.80 -8.84
N ARG A 2 -26.96 14.75 -9.14
CA ARG A 2 -26.46 13.38 -9.29
C ARG A 2 -26.20 13.10 -10.78
N VAL A 3 -25.06 12.49 -11.07
CA VAL A 3 -24.66 12.04 -12.40
C VAL A 3 -24.57 10.53 -12.39
N VAL A 4 -25.09 9.91 -13.45
CA VAL A 4 -25.11 8.47 -13.69
C VAL A 4 -24.32 8.15 -14.96
N GLY A 5 -23.93 6.89 -15.15
CA GLY A 5 -23.18 6.50 -16.35
C GLY A 5 -21.73 7.01 -16.38
N LEU A 6 -21.07 7.12 -15.22
CA LEU A 6 -19.68 7.57 -15.15
C LEU A 6 -18.73 6.42 -15.48
N ARG A 7 -17.97 6.57 -16.56
CA ARG A 7 -16.91 5.63 -16.96
C ARG A 7 -15.54 6.16 -16.59
N TYR A 8 -14.69 5.28 -16.07
CA TYR A 8 -13.34 5.64 -15.71
C TYR A 8 -12.44 5.82 -16.95
N ILE A 9 -11.77 6.97 -17.05
CA ILE A 9 -10.85 7.28 -18.17
C ILE A 9 -9.41 6.98 -17.73
N ASP A 10 -8.91 7.77 -16.80
CA ASP A 10 -7.53 7.72 -16.33
C ASP A 10 -7.38 8.34 -14.94
N PHE A 11 -6.17 8.32 -14.39
CA PHE A 11 -5.84 8.97 -13.13
C PHE A 11 -4.56 9.81 -13.21
N SER A 12 -4.47 10.88 -12.43
CA SER A 12 -3.21 11.60 -12.23
C SER A 12 -2.84 11.61 -10.75
N THR A 13 -1.56 11.69 -10.46
CA THR A 13 -1.05 11.88 -9.10
C THR A 13 -0.42 13.25 -9.00
N GLY A 14 -0.67 13.95 -7.91
CA GLY A 14 -0.15 15.30 -7.75
C GLY A 14 -0.35 15.87 -6.36
N ARG A 15 0.15 17.10 -6.19
CA ARG A 15 -0.12 17.89 -5.00
C ARG A 15 -1.13 18.97 -5.32
N TYR A 16 -2.26 18.96 -4.62
CA TYR A 16 -3.43 19.78 -4.86
C TYR A 16 -3.63 20.80 -3.71
N GLY A 17 -4.55 21.74 -3.94
CA GLY A 17 -4.87 22.83 -3.02
C GLY A 17 -3.96 24.04 -3.12
N SER A 18 -4.29 25.10 -2.37
CA SER A 18 -3.51 26.33 -2.34
C SER A 18 -2.06 26.05 -1.89
N GLY A 19 -1.10 26.44 -2.72
CA GLY A 19 0.32 26.16 -2.51
C GLY A 19 0.74 24.71 -2.67
N LYS A 20 -0.04 23.85 -3.35
CA LYS A 20 0.32 22.45 -3.66
C LYS A 20 0.78 21.64 -2.43
N LYS A 21 0.03 21.77 -1.33
CA LYS A 21 0.36 21.17 -0.03
C LYS A 21 -0.14 19.73 0.11
N PHE A 22 -1.26 19.38 -0.53
CA PHE A 22 -1.96 18.12 -0.27
C PHE A 22 -1.67 17.07 -1.33
N GLN A 23 -1.00 16.00 -0.94
CA GLN A 23 -0.74 14.86 -1.82
C GLN A 23 -2.03 14.08 -2.11
N GLY A 24 -2.25 13.75 -3.38
CA GLY A 24 -3.46 13.06 -3.78
C GLY A 24 -3.37 12.35 -5.13
N VAL A 25 -4.43 11.62 -5.41
CA VAL A 25 -4.73 11.01 -6.70
C VAL A 25 -6.04 11.59 -7.22
N CYS A 26 -6.02 12.10 -8.43
CA CYS A 26 -7.19 12.60 -9.15
C CYS A 26 -7.65 11.54 -10.14
N LEU A 27 -8.86 11.03 -9.95
CA LEU A 27 -9.53 10.13 -10.89
C LEU A 27 -10.37 10.96 -11.86
N GLN A 28 -10.31 10.62 -13.14
CA GLN A 28 -11.07 11.25 -14.20
C GLN A 28 -12.14 10.29 -14.72
N PHE A 29 -13.35 10.80 -14.90
CA PHE A 29 -14.50 10.05 -15.35
C PHE A 29 -15.20 10.80 -16.49
N GLU A 30 -15.68 10.07 -17.48
CA GLU A 30 -16.54 10.59 -18.54
C GLU A 30 -17.98 10.20 -18.23
N SER A 31 -18.91 11.13 -18.40
CA SER A 31 -20.34 10.82 -18.34
C SER A 31 -20.83 10.33 -19.70
N GLU A 32 -21.39 9.12 -19.76
CA GLU A 32 -21.93 8.54 -20.99
C GLU A 32 -23.14 9.32 -21.55
N GLY A 33 -23.90 10.01 -20.70
CA GLY A 33 -25.06 10.78 -21.15
C GLY A 33 -24.70 12.13 -21.80
N ASN A 34 -23.65 12.79 -21.31
CA ASN A 34 -23.36 14.19 -21.66
C ASN A 34 -21.95 14.41 -22.25
N GLY A 35 -21.08 13.40 -22.23
CA GLY A 35 -19.66 13.51 -22.60
C GLY A 35 -18.81 14.38 -21.66
N THR A 36 -19.41 14.97 -20.62
CA THR A 36 -18.70 15.84 -19.68
C THR A 36 -17.69 15.03 -18.85
N ILE A 37 -16.47 15.57 -18.76
CA ILE A 37 -15.43 15.01 -17.89
C ILE A 37 -15.61 15.53 -16.47
N TYR A 38 -15.80 14.60 -15.55
CA TYR A 38 -15.83 14.81 -14.11
C TYR A 38 -14.55 14.30 -13.46
N HIS A 39 -14.22 14.84 -12.29
CA HIS A 39 -13.03 14.42 -11.57
C HIS A 39 -13.26 14.28 -10.07
N ALA A 40 -12.50 13.40 -9.43
CA ALA A 40 -12.54 13.17 -7.98
C ALA A 40 -11.12 13.09 -7.41
N ILE A 41 -10.81 13.90 -6.40
CA ILE A 41 -9.48 13.99 -5.82
C ILE A 41 -9.47 13.30 -4.45
N PHE A 42 -8.69 12.25 -4.31
CA PHE A 42 -8.53 11.51 -3.06
C PHE A 42 -7.15 11.76 -2.45
N ASN A 43 -7.10 11.88 -1.13
CA ASN A 43 -5.83 11.96 -0.41
C ASN A 43 -5.05 10.66 -0.56
N ALA A 44 -3.77 10.77 -0.93
CA ALA A 44 -2.84 9.67 -1.08
C ALA A 44 -1.42 10.12 -0.70
N LYS A 45 -0.53 9.17 -0.42
CA LYS A 45 0.88 9.47 -0.15
C LYS A 45 1.69 9.29 -1.42
N LEU A 46 2.36 10.35 -1.85
CA LEU A 46 3.21 10.37 -3.04
C LEU A 46 4.69 10.26 -2.69
N ASP A 47 5.04 10.27 -1.42
CA ASP A 47 6.44 10.17 -0.98
C ASP A 47 6.77 8.75 -0.46
N ARG A 48 8.06 8.40 -0.53
CA ARG A 48 8.63 7.17 0.02
C ARG A 48 8.52 7.15 1.55
N ALA A 49 8.06 6.04 2.13
CA ALA A 49 8.06 5.89 3.60
C ALA A 49 9.45 5.63 4.18
N ARG A 50 10.29 4.89 3.45
CA ARG A 50 11.61 4.45 3.90
C ARG A 50 12.67 4.78 2.86
N SER A 51 13.90 4.96 3.32
CA SER A 51 15.05 4.98 2.44
C SER A 51 15.28 3.58 1.88
N SER A 52 15.69 3.54 0.63
CA SER A 52 16.10 2.34 -0.10
C SER A 52 17.23 2.75 -1.03
N GLU A 53 17.92 1.78 -1.60
CA GLU A 53 18.91 2.02 -2.67
C GLU A 53 18.33 2.90 -3.79
N LYS A 54 17.06 2.67 -4.16
CA LYS A 54 16.36 3.42 -5.22
C LYS A 54 15.93 4.84 -4.81
N GLY A 55 16.23 5.30 -3.60
CA GLY A 55 15.90 6.66 -3.15
C GLY A 55 15.61 6.80 -1.64
N ARG A 56 15.81 8.01 -1.13
CA ARG A 56 15.66 8.40 0.29
C ARG A 56 14.20 8.44 0.75
N ALA A 57 13.96 8.22 2.05
CA ALA A 57 12.67 8.51 2.67
C ALA A 57 12.21 9.95 2.40
N ARG A 58 10.90 10.14 2.25
CA ARG A 58 10.23 11.41 1.91
C ARG A 58 10.53 11.97 0.52
N SER A 59 11.39 11.34 -0.28
CA SER A 59 11.48 11.69 -1.70
C SER A 59 10.25 11.20 -2.46
N ALA A 60 9.97 11.81 -3.61
CA ALA A 60 8.83 11.43 -4.45
C ALA A 60 8.92 9.96 -4.90
N LEU A 61 7.76 9.31 -4.96
CA LEU A 61 7.61 8.02 -5.62
C LEU A 61 7.78 8.20 -7.14
N PRO A 62 8.32 7.19 -7.83
CA PRO A 62 8.53 7.27 -9.27
C PRO A 62 7.20 7.27 -10.03
N GLY A 63 7.12 8.07 -11.09
CA GLY A 63 5.99 8.07 -12.03
C GLY A 63 4.64 8.37 -11.37
N ARG A 64 3.62 7.58 -11.73
CA ARG A 64 2.22 7.71 -11.27
C ARG A 64 1.93 6.86 -10.04
N GLN A 65 2.95 6.50 -9.26
CA GLN A 65 2.79 5.66 -8.08
C GLN A 65 2.27 6.46 -6.90
N PHE A 66 1.38 5.84 -6.13
CA PHE A 66 0.86 6.40 -4.89
C PHE A 66 0.61 5.29 -3.89
N ARG A 67 0.61 5.67 -2.62
CA ARG A 67 0.38 4.78 -1.49
C ARG A 67 -0.87 5.20 -0.74
N VAL A 68 -1.67 4.21 -0.37
CA VAL A 68 -2.92 4.41 0.35
C VAL A 68 -2.86 3.61 1.66
N THR A 69 -3.50 4.12 2.69
CA THR A 69 -3.74 3.39 3.95
C THR A 69 -5.24 3.12 4.12
N LYS A 70 -5.61 2.17 4.98
CA LYS A 70 -7.01 1.80 5.23
C LYS A 70 -7.91 2.97 5.67
N LYS A 71 -7.31 4.04 6.22
CA LYS A 71 -8.02 5.24 6.68
C LYS A 71 -8.40 6.21 5.55
N HIS A 72 -7.76 6.11 4.38
CA HIS A 72 -8.03 7.04 3.28
C HIS A 72 -9.41 6.79 2.64
N ALA A 73 -10.03 7.88 2.19
CA ALA A 73 -11.27 7.82 1.43
C ALA A 73 -11.14 6.96 0.15
N PHE A 74 -9.96 6.97 -0.51
CA PHE A 74 -9.71 6.11 -1.67
C PHE A 74 -9.90 4.62 -1.35
N TYR A 75 -9.42 4.16 -0.19
CA TYR A 75 -9.56 2.77 0.21
C TYR A 75 -11.04 2.40 0.42
N LYS A 76 -11.81 3.29 1.04
CA LYS A 76 -13.26 3.11 1.22
C LYS A 76 -14.00 3.12 -0.11
N PHE A 77 -13.64 4.01 -1.02
CA PHE A 77 -14.16 4.04 -2.39
C PHE A 77 -13.92 2.72 -3.11
N TRP A 78 -12.67 2.22 -3.09
CA TRP A 78 -12.30 0.96 -3.75
C TRP A 78 -13.15 -0.22 -3.27
N LEU A 79 -13.36 -0.31 -1.95
CA LEU A 79 -14.22 -1.32 -1.34
C LEU A 79 -15.70 -1.12 -1.70
N GLY A 80 -16.18 0.12 -1.71
CA GLY A 80 -17.56 0.45 -2.05
C GLY A 80 -17.93 0.12 -3.50
N VAL A 81 -16.93 0.02 -4.37
CA VAL A 81 -17.09 -0.43 -5.77
C VAL A 81 -17.04 -1.96 -5.88
N GLY A 82 -16.67 -2.68 -4.82
CA GLY A 82 -16.64 -4.15 -4.79
C GLY A 82 -15.41 -4.78 -5.45
N LEU A 83 -14.35 -4.02 -5.69
CA LEU A 83 -13.13 -4.54 -6.30
C LEU A 83 -12.26 -5.31 -5.29
N LYS A 84 -11.66 -6.42 -5.75
CA LYS A 84 -10.66 -7.16 -4.98
C LYS A 84 -9.48 -6.24 -4.63
N LEU A 85 -9.10 -6.26 -3.35
CA LEU A 85 -7.96 -5.48 -2.88
C LEU A 85 -6.64 -6.03 -3.45
N PRO A 86 -5.67 -5.17 -3.78
CA PRO A 86 -4.33 -5.61 -4.11
C PRO A 86 -3.65 -6.25 -2.88
N PRO A 87 -2.72 -7.20 -3.06
CA PRO A 87 -1.97 -7.80 -1.95
C PRO A 87 -1.21 -6.77 -1.11
N ARG A 88 -0.79 -5.66 -1.74
CA ARG A 88 -0.08 -4.56 -1.10
C ARG A 88 -0.82 -3.24 -1.35
N LEU A 89 -1.06 -2.47 -0.29
CA LEU A 89 -1.73 -1.16 -0.37
C LEU A 89 -0.89 -0.07 -1.09
N SER A 90 0.37 -0.33 -1.38
CA SER A 90 1.22 0.53 -2.21
C SER A 90 1.08 0.27 -3.71
N SER A 91 0.41 -0.81 -4.10
CA SER A 91 0.31 -1.27 -5.48
C SER A 91 -1.04 -0.94 -6.12
N PHE A 92 -1.84 -0.03 -5.56
CA PHE A 92 -3.14 0.33 -6.15
C PHE A 92 -3.02 0.89 -7.58
N HIS A 93 -1.90 1.56 -7.89
CA HIS A 93 -1.65 2.12 -9.22
C HIS A 93 -1.69 1.05 -10.34
N ASP A 94 -1.19 -0.16 -10.08
CA ASP A 94 -1.22 -1.28 -11.04
C ASP A 94 -2.64 -1.81 -11.28
N TYR A 95 -3.55 -1.61 -10.32
CA TYR A 95 -4.90 -2.16 -10.35
C TYR A 95 -5.93 -1.16 -10.89
N MET A 96 -5.54 0.09 -11.14
CA MET A 96 -6.44 1.16 -11.60
C MET A 96 -7.24 0.79 -12.86
N GLY A 97 -6.66 -0.03 -13.75
CA GLY A 97 -7.35 -0.53 -14.94
C GLY A 97 -8.63 -1.32 -14.66
N LYS A 98 -8.79 -1.89 -13.45
CA LYS A 98 -9.99 -2.62 -13.04
C LYS A 98 -11.23 -1.72 -12.86
N LEU A 99 -11.06 -0.40 -12.87
CA LEU A 99 -12.17 0.55 -12.86
C LEU A 99 -12.79 0.75 -14.25
N LYS A 100 -12.07 0.45 -15.35
CA LYS A 100 -12.56 0.66 -16.72
C LYS A 100 -13.88 -0.04 -17.06
N PRO A 101 -14.11 -1.33 -16.71
CA PRO A 101 -15.36 -2.01 -17.06
C PRO A 101 -16.55 -1.59 -16.19
N LEU A 102 -16.35 -0.75 -15.16
CA LEU A 102 -17.38 -0.42 -14.20
C LEU A 102 -18.10 0.86 -14.59
N VAL A 103 -19.43 0.84 -14.44
CA VAL A 103 -20.27 2.03 -14.57
C VAL A 103 -20.55 2.55 -13.17
N LEU A 104 -20.21 3.81 -12.92
CA LEU A 104 -20.34 4.45 -11.61
C LEU A 104 -21.43 5.51 -11.62
N THR A 105 -21.92 5.85 -10.44
CA THR A 105 -22.74 7.04 -10.21
C THR A 105 -22.09 7.91 -9.14
N GLY A 106 -22.37 9.21 -9.16
CA GLY A 106 -21.82 10.14 -8.17
C GLY A 106 -22.58 11.45 -8.12
N GLU A 107 -22.37 12.20 -7.05
CA GLU A 107 -22.88 13.56 -6.93
C GLU A 107 -21.79 14.58 -7.25
N VAL A 108 -22.15 15.60 -8.01
CA VAL A 108 -21.31 16.76 -8.29
C VAL A 108 -21.35 17.69 -7.08
N SER A 109 -20.17 18.15 -6.68
CA SER A 109 -19.95 19.18 -5.67
C SER A 109 -20.22 20.58 -6.26
N ASN A 110 -20.21 21.62 -5.44
CA ASN A 110 -20.36 23.00 -5.90
C ASN A 110 -19.13 23.52 -6.68
N GLU A 111 -18.03 22.76 -6.69
CA GLU A 111 -16.82 23.05 -7.45
C GLU A 111 -16.93 22.50 -8.89
N LYS A 112 -16.39 23.24 -9.88
CA LYS A 112 -16.45 22.92 -11.33
C LYS A 112 -16.17 21.44 -11.62
N ASN A 113 -17.20 20.69 -12.02
CA ASN A 113 -17.15 19.27 -12.42
C ASN A 113 -16.44 18.32 -11.43
N LYS A 114 -16.36 18.70 -10.15
CA LYS A 114 -15.75 17.88 -9.10
C LYS A 114 -16.82 16.99 -8.47
N LEU A 115 -16.56 15.70 -8.38
CA LEU A 115 -17.43 14.75 -7.69
C LEU A 115 -17.14 14.76 -6.19
N LYS A 116 -18.20 14.59 -5.38
CA LYS A 116 -18.05 14.33 -3.94
C LYS A 116 -17.50 12.91 -3.77
N ASN A 117 -16.32 12.77 -3.19
CA ASN A 117 -15.64 11.47 -3.06
C ASN A 117 -16.51 10.35 -2.44
N ASN A 118 -17.34 10.68 -1.45
CA ASN A 118 -18.14 9.70 -0.71
C ASN A 118 -19.44 9.28 -1.43
N SER A 119 -19.83 9.99 -2.50
CA SER A 119 -21.05 9.67 -3.26
C SER A 119 -20.77 8.74 -4.44
N ILE A 120 -19.49 8.54 -4.80
CA ILE A 120 -19.12 7.69 -5.92
C ILE A 120 -19.33 6.22 -5.56
N ARG A 121 -20.23 5.55 -6.28
CA ARG A 121 -20.62 4.16 -6.03
C ARG A 121 -20.84 3.42 -7.34
N LEU A 122 -20.70 2.09 -7.30
CA LEU A 122 -21.05 1.24 -8.43
C LEU A 122 -22.53 1.42 -8.78
N MET A 123 -22.81 1.63 -10.07
CA MET A 123 -24.17 1.57 -10.58
C MET A 123 -24.53 0.08 -10.69
N VAL A 124 -25.38 -0.40 -9.78
CA VAL A 124 -26.01 -1.71 -9.96
C VAL A 124 -27.04 -1.52 -11.07
N VAL A 125 -26.63 -1.84 -12.30
CA VAL A 125 -27.60 -2.08 -13.37
C VAL A 125 -28.18 -3.46 -13.07
N PRO A 126 -29.51 -3.63 -12.97
CA PRO A 126 -30.11 -4.96 -12.95
C PRO A 126 -29.72 -5.63 -14.25
N SER A 127 -28.67 -6.44 -14.19
CA SER A 127 -28.23 -7.21 -15.33
C SER A 127 -28.97 -8.53 -15.19
N GLU A 128 -29.95 -8.77 -16.07
CA GLU A 128 -30.31 -10.14 -16.41
C GLU A 128 -29.01 -10.91 -16.65
N THR A 129 -28.95 -12.12 -16.09
CA THR A 129 -27.80 -13.03 -16.12
C THR A 129 -27.11 -13.01 -17.48
N VAL A 130 -25.95 -12.38 -17.56
CA VAL A 130 -25.04 -12.58 -18.69
C VAL A 130 -24.51 -14.00 -18.52
N GLN A 131 -25.15 -14.92 -19.25
CA GLN A 131 -24.61 -16.25 -19.47
C GLN A 131 -23.25 -16.07 -20.16
N THR A 132 -22.19 -16.52 -19.49
CA THR A 132 -20.88 -16.70 -20.13
C THR A 132 -21.02 -17.86 -21.09
N ASP A 133 -21.42 -17.56 -22.33
CA ASP A 133 -21.56 -18.54 -23.36
C ASP A 133 -20.21 -18.73 -24.08
N LYS A 134 -19.78 -20.00 -24.09
CA LYS A 134 -18.78 -20.66 -24.95
C LYS A 134 -17.33 -20.76 -24.44
N PRO A 135 -16.85 -21.99 -24.13
CA PRO A 135 -15.43 -22.27 -24.05
C PRO A 135 -14.83 -22.32 -25.46
N GLN A 136 -13.80 -21.51 -25.71
CA GLN A 136 -13.04 -21.61 -26.95
C GLN A 136 -11.89 -22.61 -26.77
N THR A 137 -12.07 -23.78 -27.37
CA THR A 137 -11.03 -24.75 -27.69
C THR A 137 -10.23 -24.24 -28.90
N GLN A 138 -8.91 -24.11 -28.80
CA GLN A 138 -7.96 -24.92 -29.60
C GLN A 138 -6.48 -24.71 -29.21
N ALA A 139 -5.83 -25.88 -29.10
CA ALA A 139 -4.42 -26.29 -29.10
C ALA A 139 -3.31 -25.23 -29.09
N VAL A 140 -2.57 -25.17 -27.99
CA VAL A 140 -1.18 -24.68 -27.96
C VAL A 140 -0.26 -25.90 -28.16
N GLN A 141 0.63 -25.80 -29.14
CA GLN A 141 1.67 -26.77 -29.47
C GLN A 141 2.61 -26.97 -28.27
N GLU A 142 2.96 -28.23 -27.99
CA GLU A 142 3.88 -28.64 -26.93
C GLU A 142 5.31 -28.17 -27.26
N ALA A 143 5.96 -27.48 -26.33
CA ALA A 143 7.41 -27.37 -26.29
C ALA A 143 7.92 -28.52 -25.42
N ASP A 144 8.57 -29.49 -26.05
CA ASP A 144 9.33 -30.55 -25.40
C ASP A 144 10.52 -29.91 -24.68
N ASN A 145 10.46 -29.81 -23.36
CA ASN A 145 11.62 -29.73 -22.48
C ASN A 145 11.21 -29.99 -21.03
N TRP A 146 11.63 -31.15 -20.54
CA TRP A 146 11.45 -31.67 -19.18
C TRP A 146 11.93 -30.68 -18.10
N HIS A 147 11.05 -30.29 -17.18
CA HIS A 147 11.49 -29.81 -15.86
C HIS A 147 10.66 -30.43 -14.73
N THR A 148 11.41 -30.81 -13.70
CA THR A 148 11.08 -31.73 -12.61
C THR A 148 10.10 -31.16 -11.58
N LYS A 149 8.97 -31.87 -11.41
CA LYS A 149 8.13 -32.09 -10.21
C LYS A 149 7.41 -30.90 -9.53
N LEU A 150 6.08 -31.05 -9.50
CA LEU A 150 5.02 -30.28 -8.81
C LEU A 150 5.10 -30.38 -7.28
N PRO A 151 4.69 -29.34 -6.51
CA PRO A 151 3.99 -29.55 -5.25
C PRO A 151 2.49 -29.62 -5.53
N TYR A 152 1.93 -30.79 -5.26
CA TYR A 152 0.54 -31.17 -5.43
C TYR A 152 -0.44 -30.19 -4.77
N LYS A 153 -1.41 -29.69 -5.55
CA LYS A 153 -2.70 -29.22 -5.04
C LYS A 153 -3.66 -30.40 -5.11
N GLU A 154 -4.17 -30.83 -3.97
CA GLU A 154 -5.43 -31.56 -3.91
C GLU A 154 -6.38 -30.83 -2.98
N SER A 155 -7.54 -30.51 -3.53
CA SER A 155 -8.77 -30.21 -2.79
C SER A 155 -9.52 -31.54 -2.61
N THR A 156 -10.04 -31.82 -1.42
CA THR A 156 -11.45 -32.23 -1.19
C THR A 156 -11.76 -32.24 0.33
N GLN A 157 -13.01 -31.90 0.61
CA GLN A 157 -13.73 -31.64 1.86
C GLN A 157 -13.94 -32.90 2.73
N GLY A 158 -13.97 -32.74 4.06
CA GLY A 158 -14.48 -33.73 5.01
C GLY A 158 -14.76 -33.08 6.37
N GLN A 159 -15.98 -33.27 6.90
CA GLN A 159 -16.52 -32.67 8.12
C GLN A 159 -16.47 -33.62 9.33
N TYR A 160 -16.19 -33.07 10.52
CA TYR A 160 -16.40 -33.60 11.91
C TYR A 160 -15.62 -34.89 12.31
N LEU A 161 -15.20 -35.16 13.56
CA LEU A 161 -15.72 -34.84 14.90
C LEU A 161 -14.58 -34.90 15.96
N SER A 162 -14.86 -34.31 17.13
CA SER A 162 -14.02 -34.17 18.33
C SER A 162 -13.94 -35.43 19.20
N THR A 163 -12.75 -35.81 19.68
CA THR A 163 -12.57 -36.53 20.95
C THR A 163 -11.21 -36.23 21.59
N TYR A 164 -11.21 -35.89 22.88
CA TYR A 164 -10.04 -35.68 23.74
C TYR A 164 -9.53 -37.01 24.33
N GLY A 165 -8.21 -37.09 24.61
CA GLY A 165 -7.61 -38.08 25.51
C GLY A 165 -6.10 -37.82 25.71
N PRO A 166 -5.54 -38.01 26.92
CA PRO A 166 -4.41 -37.24 27.45
C PRO A 166 -3.02 -37.92 27.40
N ASP A 167 -2.03 -37.12 27.80
CA ASP A 167 -0.56 -37.25 27.75
C ASP A 167 0.07 -38.49 28.41
N GLN A 168 1.25 -38.89 27.89
CA GLN A 168 2.33 -39.54 28.67
C GLN A 168 3.71 -38.99 28.24
N ALA A 169 4.48 -38.58 29.24
CA ALA A 169 5.81 -37.99 29.14
C ALA A 169 6.94 -39.02 29.36
N THR A 170 8.20 -38.55 29.22
CA THR A 170 9.52 -39.18 29.52
C THR A 170 10.20 -39.76 28.26
N GLY A 171 11.44 -39.41 27.87
CA GLY A 171 12.53 -38.75 28.58
C GLY A 171 13.63 -38.19 27.63
N PRO A 172 14.82 -37.87 28.15
CA PRO A 172 15.62 -36.70 27.73
C PRO A 172 16.80 -37.07 26.82
N VAL A 173 17.27 -36.12 26.00
CA VAL A 173 18.70 -36.01 25.65
C VAL A 173 19.07 -34.54 25.45
N ASP A 174 19.87 -34.04 26.38
CA ASP A 174 20.61 -32.80 26.33
C ASP A 174 21.71 -32.87 25.27
N TYR A 175 21.94 -31.78 24.54
CA TYR A 175 23.28 -31.44 24.08
C TYR A 175 23.60 -30.00 24.49
N GLU A 176 24.56 -29.90 25.39
CA GLU A 176 25.06 -28.66 25.95
C GLU A 176 25.91 -27.88 24.93
N ARG A 177 25.66 -26.57 24.90
CA ARG A 177 26.63 -25.46 25.01
C ARG A 177 27.90 -25.48 24.15
N SER A 178 28.06 -24.41 23.35
CA SER A 178 29.37 -23.78 23.13
C SER A 178 29.29 -22.25 23.12
N LEU A 179 29.79 -21.68 24.22
CA LEU A 179 30.61 -20.46 24.39
C LEU A 179 30.12 -19.07 23.90
N LYS A 180 29.78 -18.26 24.93
CA LYS A 180 30.05 -16.82 25.16
C LYS A 180 30.79 -16.04 24.05
N GLY A 181 30.13 -14.98 23.57
CA GLY A 181 30.74 -13.77 23.01
C GLY A 181 30.20 -12.54 23.75
N ASN A 182 31.09 -11.60 24.07
CA ASN A 182 31.00 -10.61 25.15
C ASN A 182 29.78 -9.69 25.19
N ALA A 183 29.39 -9.36 26.42
CA ALA A 183 28.59 -8.19 26.76
C ALA A 183 29.35 -6.93 26.36
N ASP A 184 28.78 -6.14 25.45
CA ASP A 184 29.23 -4.78 25.22
C ASP A 184 28.36 -3.86 26.08
N SER A 185 28.87 -3.47 27.24
CA SER A 185 28.24 -2.48 28.11
C SER A 185 28.40 -1.11 27.48
N SER A 186 27.61 -0.83 26.44
CA SER A 186 27.49 0.50 25.87
C SER A 186 26.76 1.39 26.89
N LYS A 187 27.52 2.31 27.51
CA LYS A 187 26.99 3.36 28.38
C LYS A 187 25.87 4.10 27.63
N SER A 188 24.68 4.11 28.21
CA SER A 188 23.52 4.85 27.68
C SER A 188 23.89 6.32 27.48
N ILE A 189 24.00 6.76 26.24
CA ILE A 189 24.12 8.18 25.90
C ILE A 189 22.82 8.84 26.34
N ARG A 190 22.89 9.61 27.43
CA ARG A 190 21.77 10.41 27.93
C ARG A 190 21.61 11.61 26.99
N TRP A 191 20.59 11.58 26.15
CA TRP A 191 20.21 12.74 25.34
C TRP A 191 19.62 13.83 26.25
N PRO A 192 20.04 15.10 26.10
CA PRO A 192 19.43 16.21 26.84
C PRO A 192 17.95 16.30 26.47
N LYS A 193 17.08 16.43 27.47
CA LYS A 193 15.62 16.32 27.29
C LYS A 193 14.94 17.66 27.03
N THR A 194 15.67 18.77 26.97
CA THR A 194 15.03 20.09 26.92
C THR A 194 15.87 21.16 26.23
N TYR A 195 15.20 22.10 25.56
CA TYR A 195 15.80 23.24 24.82
C TYR A 195 16.69 24.14 25.70
N GLU A 196 16.38 24.22 26.99
CA GLU A 196 17.15 24.95 28.02
C GLU A 196 18.57 24.39 28.25
N GLU A 197 18.80 23.08 28.07
CA GLU A 197 20.13 22.47 28.27
C GLU A 197 21.12 22.82 27.14
N LEU A 198 20.63 23.15 25.94
CA LEU A 198 21.47 23.54 24.81
C LEU A 198 21.99 24.98 24.92
N GLN A 199 21.29 25.85 25.65
CA GLN A 199 21.69 27.27 25.80
C GLN A 199 22.73 27.51 26.89
N ARG A 200 23.05 26.50 27.71
CA ARG A 200 24.07 26.59 28.77
C ARG A 200 25.47 26.13 28.34
N GLN A 201 25.67 25.73 27.08
CA GLN A 201 27.00 25.36 26.59
C GLN A 201 27.81 26.63 26.28
N SER A 202 28.90 26.82 27.03
CA SER A 202 29.85 27.92 26.82
C SER A 202 30.86 27.56 25.74
N VAL A 203 31.35 28.56 25.00
CA VAL A 203 32.26 28.40 23.86
C VAL A 203 33.59 27.75 24.28
N GLU A 204 33.99 27.87 25.54
CA GLU A 204 35.24 27.29 26.06
C GLU A 204 35.26 25.75 26.05
N ASP A 205 34.12 25.06 26.10
CA ASP A 205 34.08 23.58 26.11
C ASP A 205 34.47 22.97 24.75
N TRP A 206 34.35 23.73 23.66
CA TRP A 206 34.69 23.26 22.31
C TRP A 206 36.21 23.25 22.02
N LEU A 207 36.99 24.01 22.81
CA LEU A 207 38.45 24.12 22.62
C LEU A 207 39.23 22.96 23.25
N LEU A 208 38.68 22.30 24.26
CA LEU A 208 39.33 21.17 24.94
C LEU A 208 39.39 19.91 24.06
N ASP A 209 38.40 19.71 23.18
CA ASP A 209 38.31 18.50 22.35
C ASP A 209 39.37 18.48 21.23
N TYR A 210 39.90 19.65 20.85
CA TYR A 210 40.96 19.76 19.83
C TYR A 210 42.37 19.45 20.36
N GLN A 211 42.63 19.63 21.66
CA GLN A 211 43.95 19.35 22.24
C GLN A 211 44.19 17.88 22.57
N GLY A 212 43.16 17.02 22.53
CA GLY A 212 43.27 15.59 22.84
C GLY A 212 43.74 14.69 21.69
N SER A 213 43.89 15.21 20.47
CA SER A 213 44.25 14.42 19.27
C SER A 213 45.67 14.68 18.75
N GLY A 214 46.61 14.97 19.64
CA GLY A 214 48.05 14.97 19.34
C GLY A 214 48.60 13.55 19.21
N GLY A 215 48.47 12.96 18.02
CA GLY A 215 49.18 11.74 17.63
C GLY A 215 50.69 11.95 17.72
N LYS A 216 51.36 11.08 18.49
CA LYS A 216 52.82 11.01 18.59
C LYS A 216 53.41 10.56 17.25
N PHE A 217 54.33 11.35 16.70
CA PHE A 217 55.36 10.87 15.78
C PHE A 217 56.46 10.15 16.58
#